data_AF-A0A6N3QG91-F1
#
_entry.id   AF-A0A6N3QG91-F1
#
_cell.length_a   1.000
_cell.length_b   1.000
_cell.length_c   1.000
_cell.angle_alpha   90.00
_cell.angle_beta   90.00
_cell.angle_gamma   90.00
#
_symmetry.space_group_name_H-M   'P 1'
#
loop_
_entity.id
_entity.type
_entity.pdbx_description
1 polymer ?
#
loop_
_entity_poly.entity_id
_entity_poly.type
_entity_poly.pdbx_seq_one_letter_code
_entity_poly.pdbx_strand_id
1 'polypeptide(L)' 'MSETITVNCPTCGKTVVWGEISPFRPFCSKRCQLIDLGEWAAEEKRIPSSGDLSESDDWSEEPKQ' A
#
# COMPACT_ATOMS: atom_id res chain seq x y z
N MET A 1 -14.44 -25.49 6.84
CA MET A 1 -14.40 -25.04 5.43
C MET A 1 -13.54 -23.78 5.43
N SER A 2 -12.48 -23.76 4.64
CA SER A 2 -11.57 -22.62 4.55
C SER A 2 -12.26 -21.50 3.78
N GLU A 3 -12.57 -20.38 4.43
CA GLU A 3 -13.17 -19.23 3.78
C GLU A 3 -12.10 -18.50 2.96
N THR A 4 -12.33 -18.37 1.65
CA THR A 4 -11.40 -17.69 0.74
C THR A 4 -11.72 -16.21 0.67
N ILE A 5 -10.87 -15.38 1.28
CA ILE A 5 -11.00 -13.93 1.20
C ILE A 5 -10.62 -13.48 -0.23
N THR A 6 -11.40 -12.57 -0.80
CA THR A 6 -11.11 -11.96 -2.12
C THR A 6 -11.16 -10.45 -2.02
N VAL A 7 -10.34 -9.78 -2.82
CA VAL A 7 -10.26 -8.32 -2.90
C VAL A 7 -10.20 -7.89 -4.36
N ASN A 8 -10.47 -6.61 -4.64
CA ASN A 8 -10.30 -6.04 -5.97
C ASN A 8 -8.91 -5.41 -6.10
N CYS A 9 -8.25 -5.65 -7.23
CA CYS A 9 -7.00 -5.00 -7.59
C CYS A 9 -7.22 -3.48 -7.67
N PRO A 10 -6.48 -2.65 -6.91
CA PRO A 10 -6.72 -1.21 -6.90
C PRO A 10 -6.39 -0.53 -8.23
N THR A 11 -5.50 -1.11 -9.04
CA THR A 11 -5.09 -0.55 -10.33
C THR A 11 -6.07 -0.84 -11.47
N CYS A 12 -6.70 -2.02 -11.49
CA CYS A 12 -7.50 -2.46 -12.65
C CYS A 12 -8.84 -3.12 -12.30
N GLY A 13 -9.18 -3.24 -11.02
CA GLY A 13 -10.46 -3.75 -10.53
C GLY A 13 -10.65 -5.28 -10.58
N LYS A 14 -9.70 -6.05 -11.13
CA LYS A 14 -9.80 -7.52 -11.16
C LYS A 14 -9.85 -8.12 -9.76
N THR A 15 -10.69 -9.13 -9.56
CA THR A 15 -10.75 -9.90 -8.32
C THR A 15 -9.47 -10.72 -8.11
N VAL A 16 -8.94 -10.67 -6.89
CA VAL A 16 -7.71 -11.34 -6.44
C VAL A 16 -8.03 -12.17 -5.20
N VAL A 17 -7.64 -13.44 -5.21
CA VAL A 17 -7.76 -14.31 -4.04
C VAL A 17 -6.69 -13.94 -3.03
N TRP A 18 -7.07 -13.67 -1.78
CA TRP A 18 -6.16 -13.33 -0.70
C TRP A 18 -5.51 -14.59 -0.12
N GLY A 19 -4.49 -15.08 -0.82
CA GLY A 19 -3.73 -16.27 -0.45
C GLY A 19 -2.47 -16.41 -1.29
N GLU A 20 -1.66 -17.44 -0.99
CA GLU A 20 -0.34 -17.67 -1.61
C GLU A 20 -0.38 -17.76 -3.15
N ILE A 21 -1.50 -18.21 -3.71
CA ILE A 21 -1.76 -18.26 -5.15
C ILE A 21 -1.66 -16.89 -5.84
N SER A 22 -1.88 -15.80 -5.10
CA SER A 22 -1.74 -14.42 -5.57
C SER A 22 -0.50 -13.78 -4.94
N PRO A 23 0.70 -13.95 -5.52
CA PRO A 23 1.95 -13.47 -4.92
C PRO A 23 2.06 -11.95 -4.90
N PHE A 24 1.34 -11.25 -5.78
CA PHE A 24 1.35 -9.79 -5.91
C PHE A 24 0.16 -9.12 -5.20
N ARG A 25 -0.59 -9.85 -4.37
CA ARG A 25 -1.75 -9.32 -3.63
C ARG A 25 -1.38 -8.01 -2.89
N PRO A 26 -2.23 -6.96 -2.91
CA PRO A 26 -3.61 -6.93 -3.42
C PRO A 26 -3.73 -6.80 -4.96
N PHE A 27 -2.61 -6.72 -5.68
CA PHE A 27 -2.60 -6.55 -7.14
C PHE A 27 -2.76 -7.89 -7.86
N CYS A 28 -3.43 -7.86 -9.01
CA CYS A 28 -3.61 -9.08 -9.83
C CYS A 28 -2.32 -9.53 -10.54
N SER A 29 -1.29 -8.68 -10.60
CA SER A 29 0.00 -8.98 -11.25
C SER A 29 1.08 -7.98 -10.85
N LYS A 30 2.35 -8.34 -11.10
CA LYS A 30 3.50 -7.44 -10.95
C LYS A 30 3.33 -6.12 -11.71
N ARG A 31 2.70 -6.14 -12.88
CA ARG A 31 2.45 -4.93 -13.68
C ARG A 31 1.55 -3.94 -12.94
N CYS A 32 0.46 -4.40 -12.33
CA CYS A 32 -0.45 -3.51 -11.60
C CYS A 32 0.23 -2.91 -10.35
N GLN A 33 1.04 -3.71 -9.64
CA GLN A 33 1.86 -3.22 -8.53
C GLN A 33 2.83 -2.10 -8.95
N LEU A 34 3.49 -2.26 -10.10
CA LEU A 34 4.43 -1.24 -10.60
C LEU A 34 3.74 0.02 -11.10
N ILE A 35 2.53 -0.10 -11.67
CA ILE A 35 1.73 1.07 -12.06
C ILE A 35 1.34 1.87 -10.82
N ASP A 36 0.81 1.21 -9.79
CA ASP A 36 0.43 1.86 -8.53
C ASP A 36 1.62 2.63 -7.95
N LEU A 37 2.79 1.97 -7.85
CA LEU A 37 4.04 2.61 -7.41
C LEU A 37 4.40 3.84 -8.28
N GLY A 38 4.19 3.75 -9.59
CA GLY A 38 4.41 4.87 -10.52
C GLY A 38 3.48 6.05 -10.26
N GLU A 39 2.19 5.81 -10.01
CA GLU A 39 1.21 6.86 -9.70
C GLU A 39 1.56 7.59 -8.39
N TRP A 40 2.09 6.88 -7.39
CA TRP A 40 2.61 7.50 -6.17
C TRP A 40 3.87 8.34 -6.44
N ALA A 41 4.81 7.81 -7.21
CA ALA A 41 6.03 8.53 -7.57
C ALA A 41 5.75 9.77 -8.43
N ALA A 42 4.66 9.78 -9.20
CA ALA A 42 4.21 10.90 -10.01
C ALA A 42 3.27 11.88 -9.27
N GLU A 43 3.09 11.72 -7.96
CA GLU A 43 2.20 12.54 -7.11
C GLU A 43 0.71 12.51 -7.53
N GLU A 44 0.29 11.54 -8.35
CA GLU A 44 -1.11 11.36 -8.74
C GLU A 44 -1.95 10.80 -7.58
N LYS A 45 -1.31 10.04 -6.69
CA LYS A 45 -1.87 9.58 -5.41
C LYS A 45 -1.30 10.41 -4.27
N ARG A 46 -2.18 10.81 -3.35
CA ARG A 46 -1.81 11.51 -2.11
C ARG A 46 -2.70 11.09 -0.96
N ILE A 47 -2.13 11.07 0.23
CA ILE A 47 -2.88 10.91 1.48
C ILE A 47 -3.18 12.33 1.99
N PRO A 48 -4.44 12.74 2.14
CA PRO A 48 -4.77 14.04 2.71
C PRO A 48 -4.39 14.06 4.20
N SER A 49 -3.70 15.11 4.64
CA SER A 49 -3.45 15.36 6.06
C SER A 49 -4.63 16.12 6.67
N SER A 50 -5.23 15.58 7.72
CA SER A 50 -6.30 16.21 8.48
C SER A 50 -5.73 17.01 9.66
N GLY A 51 -4.86 17.98 9.40
CA GLY A 51 -4.54 19.14 10.26
C GLY A 51 -4.00 18.95 11.69
N ASP A 52 -4.23 17.82 12.36
CA ASP A 52 -3.80 17.53 13.73
C ASP A 52 -2.50 16.74 13.70
N LEU A 53 -1.41 17.42 13.32
CA LEU A 53 -0.06 16.94 13.60
C LEU A 53 0.32 17.48 14.98
N SER A 54 0.07 16.71 16.05
CA SER A 54 0.89 16.88 17.25
C SER A 54 2.29 16.42 16.86
N GLU A 55 3.22 17.37 16.70
CA GLU A 55 4.62 17.12 16.39
C GLU A 55 5.23 16.22 17.48
N SER A 56 5.20 14.90 17.29
CA SER A 56 6.14 14.00 17.94
C SER A 56 7.14 13.52 16.91
N ASP A 57 7.92 14.47 16.38
CA ASP A 57 9.23 14.17 15.79
C ASP A 57 10.21 13.80 16.93
N ASP A 58 9.91 12.72 17.66
CA ASP A 58 10.90 12.02 18.49
C ASP A 58 11.50 10.87 17.67
N TRP A 59 12.17 11.23 16.58
CA TRP A 59 13.15 10.37 15.96
C TRP A 59 14.43 10.49 16.79
N SER A 60 14.57 9.67 17.83
CA SER A 60 15.73 9.74 18.73
C SER A 60 17.01 9.24 18.04
N GLU A 61 17.74 10.14 17.39
CA GLU A 61 19.15 9.95 17.04
C GLU A 61 20.02 10.97 17.79
N GLU A 62 20.41 10.65 19.02
CA GLU A 62 21.69 11.13 19.57
C GLU A 62 22.38 10.02 20.37
N PRO A 63 23.63 9.64 20.03
CA PRO A 63 24.50 8.90 20.95
C PRO A 63 24.98 9.87 22.03
N LYS A 64 24.62 9.60 23.29
CA LYS A 64 25.13 10.36 24.44
C LYS A 64 26.65 10.18 24.53
N GLN A 65 27.40 11.27 24.36
CA GLN A 65 28.84 11.34 24.65
C GLN A 65 29.09 11.44 26.16
#